data_AF-A0A1C6S6M7-F1
#
_entry.id   AF-A0A1C6S6M7-F1
#
_cell.length_a   1.000
_cell.length_b   1.000
_cell.length_c   1.000
_cell.angle_alpha   90.00
_cell.angle_beta   90.00
_cell.angle_gamma   90.00
#
_symmetry.space_group_name_H-M   'P 1'
#
loop_
_entity.id
_entity.type
_entity.pdbx_description
1 polymer ?
#
loop_
_entity_poly.entity_id
_entity_poly.type
_entity_poly.pdbx_seq_one_letter_code
_entity_poly.pdbx_strand_id
1 'polypeptide(L)'
;MLIGIPSESKQSTLVAATARTVSQLTDLGYDVLVESGAGDLADQPDSAFTDAGVRVGTTDEVWAADVVVKVNAPTHEEIGRLRQGATIISMMAPGRSPELLEELQAQGVTALAMDAVPRISRAQPMDVLSSMANVAGYRAVVEAAHEFGRMFTGQVTAAGKIPPARVFVVGAGVAGLAAIGAASAMGAVVRAFDVRPEVAEQVESMGAQFVELDRSVFRTEKSSDGYAKEMTEEQQAATAAMYDEEARAADIVITTALIPGRPAPRLLTAETVAGMKNGSVVVDMAAANGGNVAGTVADQKVVTGNGVTILGYTDLAGRLAAQTSQLYGTNIVNLLKLLTPEKDGNLTLDFDDVVQRGITVVKEGQPTWPPPAVQVSASPAAATPTVAAPVKEEKAPLSAGAKVGLVLGGIVLFWLVNATAPDPIPRHFTTLMLSIVIGYYVIGKVAHALHTPLMSVTNAISGVVVVGALIQVASDNTTIRILSTVATLLASINIFGGFAVTRRMLGMFNKGA
;
A
#
# COMPACT_ATOMS: atom_id res chain seq x y z
N MET A 1 -24.85 20.83 -10.71
CA MET A 1 -24.68 20.06 -11.96
C MET A 1 -25.05 18.60 -11.71
N LEU A 2 -25.47 17.87 -12.75
CA LEU A 2 -25.77 16.43 -12.69
C LEU A 2 -24.55 15.58 -13.07
N ILE A 3 -24.19 14.61 -12.23
CA ILE A 3 -23.20 13.58 -12.51
C ILE A 3 -23.90 12.29 -12.97
N GLY A 4 -23.56 11.80 -14.16
CA GLY A 4 -23.99 10.52 -14.70
C GLY A 4 -22.93 9.43 -14.51
N ILE A 5 -23.33 8.29 -13.95
CA ILE A 5 -22.49 7.08 -13.79
C ILE A 5 -23.08 5.95 -14.66
N PRO A 6 -22.59 5.78 -15.91
CA PRO A 6 -23.09 4.73 -16.80
C PRO A 6 -22.51 3.37 -16.43
N SER A 7 -23.15 2.31 -16.93
CA SER A 7 -22.58 0.98 -16.98
C SER A 7 -21.37 0.97 -17.91
N GLU A 8 -20.39 0.11 -17.63
CA GLU A 8 -19.25 -0.06 -18.51
C GLU A 8 -19.64 -0.89 -19.75
N SER A 9 -19.23 -0.42 -20.94
CA SER A 9 -19.54 -1.05 -22.23
C SER A 9 -18.54 -2.14 -22.62
N LYS A 10 -17.28 -2.01 -22.18
CA LYS A 10 -16.29 -3.10 -22.24
C LYS A 10 -16.65 -4.16 -21.20
N GLN A 11 -16.16 -5.40 -21.38
CA GLN A 11 -16.22 -6.44 -20.34
C GLN A 11 -15.41 -6.01 -19.12
N SER A 12 -15.99 -5.12 -18.33
CA SER A 12 -15.46 -4.56 -17.11
C SER A 12 -16.47 -4.86 -16.02
N THR A 13 -15.99 -5.41 -14.92
CA THR A 13 -16.78 -5.67 -13.72
C THR A 13 -16.86 -4.43 -12.82
N LEU A 14 -16.14 -3.36 -13.16
CA LEU A 14 -16.00 -2.16 -12.33
C LEU A 14 -17.11 -1.14 -12.62
N VAL A 15 -17.45 -0.36 -11.60
CA VAL A 15 -18.32 0.82 -11.68
C VAL A 15 -17.57 2.05 -11.17
N ALA A 16 -17.82 3.22 -11.77
CA ALA A 16 -17.06 4.43 -11.46
C ALA A 16 -17.40 5.07 -10.10
N ALA A 17 -18.54 4.69 -9.51
CA ALA A 17 -18.97 5.13 -8.19
C ALA A 17 -19.70 4.00 -7.45
N THR A 18 -19.60 4.02 -6.13
CA THR A 18 -20.27 3.11 -5.19
C THR A 18 -21.29 3.88 -4.35
N ALA A 19 -22.18 3.18 -3.64
CA ALA A 19 -23.15 3.80 -2.73
C ALA A 19 -22.49 4.78 -1.75
N ARG A 20 -21.29 4.45 -1.25
CA ARG A 20 -20.53 5.34 -0.36
C ARG A 20 -20.04 6.61 -1.06
N THR A 21 -19.51 6.48 -2.27
CA THR A 21 -18.91 7.62 -2.98
C THR A 21 -19.98 8.54 -3.54
N VAL A 22 -21.15 8.03 -3.95
CA VAL A 22 -22.24 8.89 -4.43
C VAL A 22 -22.79 9.81 -3.34
N SER A 23 -22.86 9.36 -2.08
CA SER A 23 -23.17 10.25 -0.95
C SER A 23 -22.13 11.37 -0.81
N GLN A 24 -20.85 11.04 -0.95
CA GLN A 24 -19.77 12.04 -0.89
C GLN A 24 -19.80 13.03 -2.07
N LEU A 25 -20.26 12.61 -3.24
CA LEU A 25 -20.47 13.50 -4.38
C LEU A 25 -21.66 14.44 -4.14
N THR A 26 -22.73 13.92 -3.53
CA THR A 26 -23.89 14.73 -3.11
C THR A 26 -23.51 15.77 -2.07
N ASP A 27 -22.63 15.43 -1.12
CA ASP A 27 -22.06 16.38 -0.14
C ASP A 27 -21.23 17.52 -0.76
N LEU A 28 -20.82 17.38 -2.03
CA LEU A 28 -20.14 18.43 -2.81
C LEU A 28 -21.13 19.31 -3.61
N GLY A 29 -22.44 19.07 -3.47
CA GLY A 29 -23.50 19.84 -4.12
C GLY A 29 -23.94 19.28 -5.48
N TYR A 30 -23.44 18.12 -5.90
CA TYR A 30 -23.85 17.49 -7.15
C TYR A 30 -25.13 16.68 -7.00
N ASP A 31 -25.98 16.74 -8.02
CA ASP A 31 -26.99 15.69 -8.23
C ASP A 31 -26.31 14.49 -8.88
N VAL A 32 -26.61 13.27 -8.45
CA VAL A 32 -26.02 12.06 -9.01
C VAL A 32 -27.12 11.19 -9.64
N LEU A 33 -26.79 10.58 -10.77
CA LEU A 33 -27.62 9.61 -11.47
C LEU A 33 -26.78 8.40 -11.85
N VAL A 34 -27.23 7.21 -11.46
CA VAL A 34 -26.55 5.94 -11.79
C VAL A 34 -27.41 5.16 -12.77
N GLU A 35 -26.81 4.58 -13.80
CA GLU A 35 -27.52 3.68 -14.72
C GLU A 35 -27.95 2.40 -14.00
N SER A 36 -29.17 1.94 -14.25
CA SER A 36 -29.68 0.69 -13.68
C SER A 36 -28.77 -0.50 -14.05
N GLY A 37 -28.38 -1.28 -13.03
CA GLY A 37 -27.51 -2.44 -13.17
C GLY A 37 -26.02 -2.13 -13.31
N ALA A 38 -25.61 -0.85 -13.34
CA ALA A 38 -24.20 -0.47 -13.55
C ALA A 38 -23.25 -1.04 -12.48
N GLY A 39 -23.75 -1.23 -11.26
CA GLY A 39 -22.97 -1.70 -10.12
C GLY A 39 -23.08 -3.20 -9.81
N ASP A 40 -23.86 -3.97 -10.57
CA ASP A 40 -24.20 -5.36 -10.23
C ASP A 40 -22.97 -6.27 -10.14
N LEU A 41 -22.00 -6.08 -11.05
CA LEU A 41 -20.75 -6.85 -11.07
C LEU A 41 -19.72 -6.41 -10.02
N ALA A 42 -19.99 -5.31 -9.31
CA ALA A 42 -19.14 -4.72 -8.28
C ALA A 42 -19.78 -4.79 -6.87
N ASP A 43 -20.74 -5.69 -6.65
CA ASP A 43 -21.50 -5.81 -5.40
C ASP A 43 -22.18 -4.49 -4.99
N GLN A 44 -22.66 -3.72 -5.97
CA GLN A 44 -23.41 -2.47 -5.79
C GLN A 44 -24.77 -2.57 -6.51
N PRO A 45 -25.75 -3.30 -5.94
CA PRO A 45 -27.07 -3.38 -6.55
C PRO A 45 -27.75 -2.01 -6.57
N ASP A 46 -28.69 -1.80 -7.49
CA ASP A 46 -29.46 -0.54 -7.64
C ASP A 46 -30.04 -0.03 -6.30
N SER A 47 -30.50 -0.95 -5.45
CA SER A 47 -31.04 -0.62 -4.12
C SER A 47 -30.04 0.11 -3.22
N ALA A 48 -28.73 -0.21 -3.33
CA ALA A 48 -27.70 0.45 -2.54
C ALA A 48 -27.54 1.92 -2.92
N PHE A 49 -27.75 2.27 -4.19
CA PHE A 49 -27.74 3.66 -4.66
C PHE A 49 -29.01 4.41 -4.24
N THR A 50 -30.19 3.77 -4.34
CA THR A 50 -31.44 4.38 -3.87
C THR A 50 -31.44 4.61 -2.37
N ASP A 51 -30.89 3.68 -1.58
CA ASP A 51 -30.75 3.80 -0.12
C ASP A 51 -29.77 4.92 0.26
N ALA A 52 -28.79 5.19 -0.60
CA ALA A 52 -27.87 6.33 -0.48
C ALA A 52 -28.49 7.68 -0.89
N GLY A 53 -29.78 7.69 -1.26
CA GLY A 53 -30.53 8.91 -1.62
C GLY A 53 -30.33 9.36 -3.07
N VAL A 54 -29.78 8.50 -3.93
CA VAL A 54 -29.42 8.83 -5.31
C VAL A 54 -30.37 8.14 -6.29
N ARG A 55 -30.66 8.80 -7.40
CA ARG A 55 -31.57 8.27 -8.42
C ARG A 55 -30.86 7.22 -9.27
N VAL A 56 -31.56 6.13 -9.56
CA VAL A 56 -31.21 5.17 -10.60
C VAL A 56 -32.02 5.48 -11.85
N GLY A 57 -31.37 5.58 -13.00
CA GLY A 57 -31.97 6.03 -14.26
C GLY A 57 -31.64 5.13 -15.44
N THR A 58 -32.13 5.55 -16.59
CA THR A 58 -31.86 4.90 -17.87
C THR A 58 -30.52 5.34 -18.44
N THR A 59 -29.98 4.55 -19.36
CA THR A 59 -28.73 4.85 -20.06
C THR A 59 -28.77 6.25 -20.71
N ASP A 60 -29.86 6.62 -21.41
CA ASP A 60 -29.96 7.92 -22.08
C ASP A 60 -29.91 9.12 -21.11
N GLU A 61 -30.56 8.99 -19.94
CA GLU A 61 -30.53 10.06 -18.93
C GLU A 61 -29.14 10.26 -18.34
N VAL A 62 -28.38 9.17 -18.16
CA VAL A 62 -27.03 9.19 -17.61
C VAL A 62 -26.04 9.83 -18.56
N TRP A 63 -26.12 9.51 -19.85
CA TRP A 63 -25.25 10.11 -20.87
C TRP A 63 -25.60 11.58 -21.18
N ALA A 64 -26.84 11.99 -20.90
CA ALA A 64 -27.27 13.38 -21.01
C ALA A 64 -26.80 14.29 -19.84
N ALA A 65 -26.08 13.74 -18.85
CA ALA A 65 -25.66 14.45 -17.65
C ALA A 65 -24.63 15.58 -17.92
N ASP A 66 -24.44 16.45 -16.93
CA ASP A 66 -23.49 17.55 -17.04
C ASP A 66 -22.04 17.06 -17.06
N VAL A 67 -21.77 16.09 -16.17
CA VAL A 67 -20.51 15.40 -16.00
C VAL A 67 -20.79 13.91 -16.11
N VAL A 68 -20.09 13.19 -16.98
CA VAL A 68 -20.16 11.74 -17.08
C VAL A 68 -18.87 11.17 -16.50
N VAL A 69 -18.97 10.18 -15.61
CA VAL A 69 -17.80 9.54 -14.99
C VAL A 69 -17.81 8.05 -15.29
N LYS A 70 -16.74 7.58 -15.94
CA LYS A 70 -16.51 6.18 -16.31
C LYS A 70 -15.21 5.66 -15.74
N VAL A 71 -15.03 4.34 -15.78
CA VAL A 71 -13.75 3.69 -15.51
C VAL A 71 -12.91 3.69 -16.78
N ASN A 72 -13.40 3.07 -17.86
CA ASN A 72 -12.70 3.00 -19.13
C ASN A 72 -13.02 4.19 -20.04
N ALA A 73 -12.12 4.42 -21.01
CA ALA A 73 -12.34 5.37 -22.09
C ALA A 73 -13.68 5.12 -22.79
N PRO A 74 -14.44 6.18 -23.12
CA PRO A 74 -15.68 6.03 -23.86
C PRO A 74 -15.40 5.49 -25.27
N THR A 75 -16.30 4.65 -25.78
CA THR A 75 -16.27 4.19 -27.18
C THR A 75 -16.78 5.28 -28.12
N HIS A 76 -16.55 5.09 -29.43
CA HIS A 76 -17.07 5.99 -30.46
C HIS A 76 -18.58 6.26 -30.32
N GLU A 77 -19.37 5.20 -30.12
CA GLU A 77 -20.83 5.30 -29.95
C GLU A 77 -21.21 6.05 -28.67
N GLU A 78 -20.46 5.83 -27.60
CA GLU A 78 -20.66 6.50 -26.32
C GLU A 78 -20.33 8.00 -26.38
N ILE A 79 -19.27 8.39 -27.10
CA ILE A 79 -18.90 9.80 -27.30
C ILE A 79 -20.03 10.57 -27.97
N GLY A 80 -20.68 9.96 -28.98
CA GLY A 80 -21.82 10.56 -29.68
C GLY A 80 -23.05 10.83 -28.80
N ARG A 81 -23.13 10.20 -27.61
CA ARG A 81 -24.24 10.39 -26.66
C ARG A 81 -23.99 11.53 -25.66
N LEU A 82 -22.74 11.99 -25.54
CA LEU A 82 -22.40 13.12 -24.68
C LEU A 82 -23.05 14.39 -25.22
N ARG A 83 -23.69 15.18 -24.36
CA ARG A 83 -24.13 16.54 -24.74
C ARG A 83 -22.92 17.41 -25.08
N GLN A 84 -23.11 18.37 -25.98
CA GLN A 84 -22.09 19.41 -26.21
C GLN A 84 -21.80 20.18 -24.90
N GLY A 85 -20.53 20.44 -24.62
CA GLY A 85 -20.09 21.08 -23.38
C GLY A 85 -20.15 20.18 -22.14
N ALA A 86 -20.44 18.88 -22.26
CA ALA A 86 -20.29 17.93 -21.16
C ALA A 86 -18.84 17.81 -20.71
N THR A 87 -18.64 17.40 -19.45
CA THR A 87 -17.34 16.93 -18.97
C THR A 87 -17.34 15.40 -18.87
N ILE A 88 -16.38 14.72 -19.50
CA ILE A 88 -16.18 13.28 -19.36
C ILE A 88 -14.91 13.00 -18.53
N ILE A 89 -15.03 12.17 -17.50
CA ILE A 89 -13.92 11.77 -16.62
C ILE A 89 -13.74 10.25 -16.73
N SER A 90 -12.57 9.78 -17.17
CA SER A 90 -12.25 8.35 -17.27
C SER A 90 -10.75 8.11 -17.44
N MET A 91 -10.31 6.85 -17.47
CA MET A 91 -8.98 6.52 -17.97
C MET A 91 -9.00 6.54 -19.51
N MET A 92 -8.10 7.32 -20.12
CA MET A 92 -8.14 7.60 -21.57
C MET A 92 -6.85 7.23 -22.31
N ALA A 93 -5.73 7.03 -21.62
CA ALA A 93 -4.43 6.76 -22.22
C ALA A 93 -4.06 7.75 -23.33
N PRO A 94 -4.12 9.08 -23.08
CA PRO A 94 -4.06 10.11 -24.14
C PRO A 94 -2.80 10.06 -25.00
N GLY A 95 -1.66 9.61 -24.45
CA GLY A 95 -0.42 9.42 -25.23
C GLY A 95 -0.41 8.23 -26.19
N ARG A 96 -1.36 7.29 -26.04
CA ARG A 96 -1.50 6.09 -26.88
C ARG A 96 -2.76 6.09 -27.76
N SER A 97 -3.68 7.01 -27.52
CA SER A 97 -4.99 7.07 -28.20
C SER A 97 -5.27 8.47 -28.76
N PRO A 98 -4.47 8.95 -29.74
CA PRO A 98 -4.72 10.23 -30.40
C PRO A 98 -6.12 10.28 -31.06
N GLU A 99 -6.59 9.16 -31.63
CA GLU A 99 -7.90 9.05 -32.27
C GLU A 99 -9.06 9.34 -31.29
N LEU A 100 -8.96 8.86 -30.05
CA LEU A 100 -9.95 9.15 -29.00
C LEU A 100 -10.02 10.65 -28.70
N LEU A 101 -8.87 11.33 -28.66
CA LEU A 101 -8.81 12.76 -28.40
C LEU A 101 -9.42 13.58 -29.54
N GLU A 102 -9.22 13.15 -30.80
CA GLU A 102 -9.83 13.80 -31.97
C GLU A 102 -11.37 13.68 -31.94
N GLU A 103 -11.90 12.52 -31.57
CA GLU A 103 -13.35 12.32 -31.44
C GLU A 103 -13.96 13.17 -30.31
N LEU A 104 -13.30 13.24 -29.15
CA LEU A 104 -13.72 14.08 -28.03
C LEU A 104 -13.67 15.57 -28.38
N GLN A 105 -12.67 16.00 -29.16
CA GLN A 105 -12.59 17.37 -29.67
C GLN A 105 -13.75 17.68 -30.61
N ALA A 106 -14.03 16.79 -31.57
CA ALA A 106 -15.11 16.95 -32.54
C ALA A 106 -16.49 17.03 -31.86
N GLN A 107 -16.68 16.30 -30.76
CA GLN A 107 -17.92 16.35 -29.96
C GLN A 107 -18.06 17.65 -29.15
N GLY A 108 -16.99 18.44 -28.97
CA GLY A 108 -17.03 19.70 -28.25
C GLY A 108 -17.17 19.53 -26.74
N VAL A 109 -16.61 18.46 -26.17
CA VAL A 109 -16.64 18.16 -24.73
C VAL A 109 -15.35 18.60 -24.03
N THR A 110 -15.38 18.59 -22.70
CA THR A 110 -14.19 18.66 -21.85
C THR A 110 -13.86 17.26 -21.34
N ALA A 111 -12.61 16.82 -21.47
CA ALA A 111 -12.18 15.47 -21.12
C ALA A 111 -11.06 15.50 -20.08
N LEU A 112 -11.28 14.81 -18.95
CA LEU A 112 -10.31 14.66 -17.87
C LEU A 112 -9.82 13.20 -17.80
N ALA A 113 -8.54 12.99 -18.10
CA ALA A 113 -7.90 11.68 -18.09
C ALA A 113 -7.34 11.34 -16.71
N MET A 114 -7.95 10.38 -16.02
CA MET A 114 -7.54 9.96 -14.68
C MET A 114 -6.15 9.31 -14.64
N ASP A 115 -5.73 8.71 -15.76
CA ASP A 115 -4.41 8.11 -15.92
C ASP A 115 -3.32 9.13 -16.32
N ALA A 116 -3.68 10.42 -16.46
CA ALA A 116 -2.77 11.55 -16.65
C ALA A 116 -2.50 12.34 -15.35
N VAL A 117 -2.99 11.88 -14.20
CA VAL A 117 -2.75 12.52 -12.90
C VAL A 117 -1.23 12.61 -12.65
N PRO A 118 -0.68 13.82 -12.41
CA PRO A 118 0.76 13.97 -12.18
C PRO A 118 1.14 13.35 -10.84
N ARG A 119 2.29 12.65 -10.81
CA ARG A 119 2.81 11.98 -9.61
C ARG A 119 3.48 12.97 -8.64
N ILE A 120 2.69 13.84 -8.04
CA ILE A 120 3.09 14.78 -7.00
C ILE A 120 2.33 14.50 -5.70
N SER A 121 2.91 14.82 -4.53
CA SER A 121 2.35 14.42 -3.23
C SER A 121 0.89 14.84 -3.04
N ARG A 122 0.50 16.04 -3.49
CA ARG A 122 -0.87 16.54 -3.37
C ARG A 122 -1.89 15.78 -4.23
N ALA A 123 -1.45 15.11 -5.29
CA ALA A 123 -2.30 14.38 -6.24
C ALA A 123 -2.37 12.87 -5.96
N GLN A 124 -1.61 12.35 -4.98
CA GLN A 124 -1.66 10.94 -4.62
C GLN A 124 -3.07 10.42 -4.30
N PRO A 125 -3.97 11.16 -3.59
CA PRO A 125 -5.32 10.67 -3.31
C PRO A 125 -6.22 10.47 -4.54
N MET A 126 -5.83 11.01 -5.70
CA MET A 126 -6.56 10.88 -6.97
C MET A 126 -5.81 10.01 -7.99
N ASP A 127 -4.67 9.42 -7.63
CA ASP A 127 -3.92 8.50 -8.48
C ASP A 127 -4.64 7.14 -8.59
N VAL A 128 -5.38 6.96 -9.68
CA VAL A 128 -6.10 5.72 -9.98
C VAL A 128 -5.16 4.58 -10.34
N LEU A 129 -4.01 4.87 -10.95
CA LEU A 129 -3.06 3.85 -11.37
C LEU A 129 -2.43 3.18 -10.16
N SER A 130 -2.05 3.96 -9.15
CA SER A 130 -1.58 3.43 -7.86
C SER A 130 -2.65 2.61 -7.16
N SER A 131 -3.89 3.09 -7.15
CA SER A 131 -5.02 2.40 -6.51
C SER A 131 -5.30 1.04 -7.17
N MET A 132 -5.37 0.99 -8.50
CA MET A 132 -5.57 -0.24 -9.26
C MET A 132 -4.36 -1.18 -9.18
N ALA A 133 -3.14 -0.65 -9.24
CA ALA A 133 -1.91 -1.45 -9.12
C ALA A 133 -1.83 -2.16 -7.76
N ASN A 134 -2.21 -1.48 -6.68
CA ASN A 134 -2.26 -2.06 -5.34
C ASN A 134 -3.22 -3.27 -5.28
N VAL A 135 -4.44 -3.10 -5.79
CA VAL A 135 -5.42 -4.21 -5.83
C VAL A 135 -4.96 -5.34 -6.75
N ALA A 136 -4.41 -5.01 -7.91
CA ALA A 136 -3.91 -6.00 -8.86
C ALA A 136 -2.74 -6.82 -8.27
N GLY A 137 -1.84 -6.19 -7.51
CA GLY A 137 -0.73 -6.89 -6.85
C GLY A 137 -1.21 -7.86 -5.77
N TYR A 138 -2.18 -7.44 -4.96
CA TYR A 138 -2.85 -8.34 -4.02
C TYR A 138 -3.57 -9.49 -4.75
N ARG A 139 -4.32 -9.18 -5.81
CA ARG A 139 -5.07 -10.19 -6.56
C ARG A 139 -4.16 -11.18 -7.27
N ALA A 140 -2.99 -10.76 -7.76
CA ALA A 140 -1.99 -11.65 -8.35
C ALA A 140 -1.57 -12.76 -7.40
N VAL A 141 -1.41 -12.47 -6.10
CA VAL A 141 -1.11 -13.49 -5.08
C VAL A 141 -2.27 -14.45 -4.86
N VAL A 142 -3.51 -13.95 -4.86
CA VAL A 142 -4.72 -14.79 -4.72
C VAL A 142 -4.87 -15.73 -5.91
N GLU A 143 -4.67 -15.25 -7.14
CA GLU A 143 -4.69 -16.08 -8.35
C GLU A 143 -3.55 -17.10 -8.34
N ALA A 144 -2.35 -16.70 -7.92
CA ALA A 144 -1.23 -17.62 -7.76
C ALA A 144 -1.56 -18.72 -6.74
N ALA A 145 -2.18 -18.37 -5.62
CA ALA A 145 -2.59 -19.32 -4.58
C ALA A 145 -3.71 -20.26 -5.03
N HIS A 146 -4.63 -19.78 -5.85
CA HIS A 146 -5.70 -20.60 -6.43
C HIS A 146 -5.11 -21.69 -7.34
N GLU A 147 -4.09 -21.35 -8.12
CA GLU A 147 -3.46 -22.25 -9.08
C GLU A 147 -2.36 -23.12 -8.48
N PHE A 148 -1.72 -22.66 -7.40
CA PHE A 148 -0.62 -23.37 -6.77
C PHE A 148 -1.12 -24.54 -5.91
N GLY A 149 -0.77 -25.76 -6.30
CA GLY A 149 -1.24 -26.99 -5.64
C GLY A 149 -0.64 -27.32 -4.27
N ARG A 150 0.05 -26.38 -3.60
CA ARG A 150 0.65 -26.57 -2.27
C ARG A 150 0.36 -25.38 -1.36
N MET A 151 0.60 -25.56 -0.05
CA MET A 151 0.37 -24.51 0.93
C MET A 151 1.43 -23.40 0.84
N PHE A 152 1.00 -22.16 1.04
CA PHE A 152 1.91 -21.02 1.21
C PHE A 152 2.65 -21.09 2.54
N THR A 153 1.90 -21.33 3.62
CA THR A 153 2.44 -21.39 4.98
C THR A 153 3.15 -22.73 5.22
N GLY A 154 4.38 -22.66 5.73
CA GLY A 154 5.09 -23.85 6.20
C GLY A 154 4.48 -24.40 7.50
N GLN A 155 4.41 -25.72 7.64
CA GLN A 155 3.80 -26.38 8.79
C GLN A 155 4.66 -27.55 9.28
N VAL A 156 4.66 -27.79 10.58
CA VAL A 156 5.18 -29.02 11.18
C VAL A 156 3.97 -29.80 11.68
N THR A 157 3.81 -31.03 11.18
CA THR A 157 2.69 -31.90 11.51
C THR A 157 3.20 -33.28 11.93
N ALA A 158 2.31 -34.13 12.45
CA ALA A 158 2.64 -35.52 12.73
C ALA A 158 3.08 -36.29 11.46
N ALA A 159 2.64 -35.86 10.27
CA ALA A 159 3.00 -36.46 8.99
C ALA A 159 4.33 -35.92 8.42
N GLY A 160 5.00 -35.00 9.12
CA GLY A 160 6.27 -34.42 8.71
C GLY A 160 6.22 -32.89 8.56
N LYS A 161 7.34 -32.35 8.10
CA LYS A 161 7.55 -30.90 7.90
C LYS A 161 7.27 -30.52 6.44
N ILE A 162 6.34 -29.59 6.26
CA ILE A 162 6.00 -28.98 4.98
C ILE A 162 6.69 -27.61 4.93
N PRO A 163 7.61 -27.36 3.97
CA PRO A 163 8.24 -26.05 3.83
C PRO A 163 7.23 -25.00 3.32
N PRO A 164 7.42 -23.71 3.68
CA PRO A 164 6.64 -22.63 3.08
C PRO A 164 6.93 -22.49 1.58
N ALA A 165 5.96 -21.96 0.84
CA ALA A 165 6.16 -21.60 -0.56
C ALA A 165 7.21 -20.50 -0.70
N ARG A 166 8.02 -20.56 -1.75
CA ARG A 166 8.97 -19.51 -2.12
C ARG A 166 8.36 -18.64 -3.20
N VAL A 167 8.17 -17.36 -2.92
CA VAL A 167 7.62 -16.36 -3.85
C VAL A 167 8.73 -15.39 -4.24
N PHE A 168 8.94 -15.21 -5.54
CA PHE A 168 9.85 -14.21 -6.08
C PHE A 168 9.07 -13.09 -6.79
N VAL A 169 9.26 -11.84 -6.35
CA VAL A 169 8.58 -10.67 -6.91
C VAL A 169 9.58 -9.82 -7.69
N VAL A 170 9.31 -9.61 -8.98
CA VAL A 170 10.15 -8.82 -9.88
C VAL A 170 9.51 -7.45 -10.12
N GLY A 171 10.12 -6.43 -9.53
CA GLY A 171 9.61 -5.06 -9.43
C GLY A 171 8.97 -4.82 -8.07
N ALA A 172 9.37 -3.73 -7.39
CA ALA A 172 8.84 -3.28 -6.12
C ALA A 172 8.19 -1.88 -6.27
N GLY A 173 7.44 -1.71 -7.35
CA GLY A 173 6.45 -0.62 -7.46
C GLY A 173 5.22 -0.89 -6.58
N VAL A 174 4.15 -0.12 -6.75
CA VAL A 174 2.92 -0.27 -5.93
C VAL A 174 2.34 -1.69 -6.02
N ALA A 175 2.24 -2.26 -7.22
CA ALA A 175 1.78 -3.64 -7.41
C ALA A 175 2.71 -4.68 -6.76
N GLY A 176 4.03 -4.51 -6.93
CA GLY A 176 5.03 -5.40 -6.37
C GLY A 176 5.01 -5.41 -4.84
N LEU A 177 4.95 -4.22 -4.21
CA LEU A 177 4.85 -4.10 -2.76
C LEU A 177 3.54 -4.69 -2.21
N ALA A 178 2.42 -4.53 -2.92
CA ALA A 178 1.16 -5.16 -2.57
C ALA A 178 1.25 -6.70 -2.65
N ALA A 179 1.88 -7.23 -3.70
CA ALA A 179 2.13 -8.66 -3.84
C ALA A 179 3.06 -9.20 -2.74
N ILE A 180 4.12 -8.46 -2.40
CA ILE A 180 5.01 -8.80 -1.29
C ILE A 180 4.22 -8.88 0.02
N GLY A 181 3.47 -7.84 0.36
CA GLY A 181 2.68 -7.80 1.59
C GLY A 181 1.67 -8.94 1.68
N ALA A 182 0.95 -9.23 0.59
CA ALA A 182 -0.02 -10.31 0.54
C ALA A 182 0.62 -11.70 0.68
N ALA A 183 1.71 -11.97 -0.05
CA ALA A 183 2.41 -13.24 0.01
C ALA A 183 3.07 -13.48 1.38
N SER A 184 3.69 -12.45 1.96
CA SER A 184 4.26 -12.49 3.32
C SER A 184 3.17 -12.76 4.37
N ALA A 185 2.01 -12.11 4.26
CA ALA A 185 0.88 -12.32 5.17
C ALA A 185 0.30 -13.75 5.09
N MET A 186 0.40 -14.41 3.93
CA MET A 186 0.06 -15.82 3.74
C MET A 186 1.14 -16.79 4.27
N GLY A 187 2.25 -16.30 4.80
CA GLY A 187 3.31 -17.10 5.40
C GLY A 187 4.29 -17.72 4.39
N ALA A 188 4.33 -17.21 3.16
CA ALA A 188 5.36 -17.57 2.19
C ALA A 188 6.71 -16.91 2.54
N VAL A 189 7.80 -17.51 2.06
CA VAL A 189 9.12 -16.85 2.05
C VAL A 189 9.20 -16.02 0.79
N VAL A 190 9.17 -14.70 0.96
CA VAL A 190 9.16 -13.75 -0.16
C VAL A 190 10.57 -13.20 -0.37
N ARG A 191 11.02 -13.24 -1.62
CA ARG A 191 12.21 -12.53 -2.09
C ARG A 191 11.78 -11.57 -3.19
N ALA A 192 12.40 -10.40 -3.26
CA ALA A 192 12.04 -9.41 -4.27
C ALA A 192 13.25 -8.66 -4.80
N PHE A 193 13.14 -8.23 -6.06
CA PHE A 193 14.15 -7.41 -6.71
C PHE A 193 13.50 -6.20 -7.38
N ASP A 194 14.16 -5.06 -7.30
CA ASP A 194 13.87 -3.87 -8.10
C ASP A 194 15.21 -3.23 -8.47
N VAL A 195 15.27 -2.63 -9.64
CA VAL A 195 16.47 -1.94 -10.14
C VAL A 195 16.78 -0.66 -9.34
N ARG A 196 15.79 -0.12 -8.61
CA ARG A 196 15.95 1.06 -7.74
C ARG A 196 16.43 0.62 -6.35
N PRO A 197 17.63 1.00 -5.90
CA PRO A 197 18.14 0.57 -4.61
C PRO A 197 17.36 1.15 -3.42
N GLU A 198 16.71 2.31 -3.57
CA GLU A 198 15.96 2.98 -2.50
C GLU A 198 14.70 2.22 -2.04
N VAL A 199 14.20 1.26 -2.83
CA VAL A 199 13.04 0.44 -2.44
C VAL A 199 13.41 -0.78 -1.59
N ALA A 200 14.70 -1.07 -1.41
CA ALA A 200 15.15 -2.21 -0.62
C ALA A 200 14.63 -2.15 0.83
N GLU A 201 14.70 -0.97 1.46
CA GLU A 201 14.18 -0.75 2.81
C GLU A 201 12.66 -0.98 2.88
N GLN A 202 11.91 -0.59 1.83
CA GLN A 202 10.47 -0.83 1.75
C GLN A 202 10.16 -2.33 1.65
N VAL A 203 10.89 -3.06 0.80
CA VAL A 203 10.78 -4.51 0.64
C VAL A 203 11.05 -5.24 1.97
N GLU A 204 12.13 -4.87 2.66
CA GLU A 204 12.50 -5.45 3.95
C GLU A 204 11.47 -5.13 5.05
N SER A 205 10.95 -3.90 5.08
CA SER A 205 9.88 -3.51 6.02
C SER A 205 8.60 -4.32 5.86
N MET A 206 8.37 -4.87 4.67
CA MET A 206 7.21 -5.73 4.36
C MET A 206 7.48 -7.22 4.63
N GLY A 207 8.64 -7.55 5.20
CA GLY A 207 9.01 -8.92 5.59
C GLY A 207 9.56 -9.78 4.46
N ALA A 208 9.90 -9.18 3.32
CA ALA A 208 10.59 -9.87 2.22
C ALA A 208 12.10 -9.65 2.26
N GLN A 209 12.85 -10.57 1.65
CA GLN A 209 14.28 -10.39 1.44
C GLN A 209 14.54 -9.66 0.12
N PHE A 210 15.21 -8.51 0.17
CA PHE A 210 15.69 -7.85 -1.04
C PHE A 210 16.85 -8.65 -1.65
N VAL A 211 16.79 -8.93 -2.94
CA VAL A 211 17.87 -9.60 -3.67
C VAL A 211 18.86 -8.53 -4.12
N GLU A 212 20.07 -8.54 -3.54
CA GLU A 212 21.12 -7.61 -3.97
C GLU A 212 21.86 -8.16 -5.21
N LEU A 213 22.14 -7.29 -6.17
CA LEU A 213 23.12 -7.56 -7.23
C LEU A 213 24.50 -7.06 -6.79
N ASP A 214 25.56 -7.68 -7.33
CA ASP A 214 26.93 -7.31 -7.00
C ASP A 214 27.17 -5.81 -7.25
N ARG A 215 27.47 -5.08 -6.18
CA ARG A 215 27.67 -3.63 -6.18
C ARG A 215 28.87 -3.19 -7.03
N SER A 216 29.75 -4.11 -7.41
CA SER A 216 30.85 -3.82 -8.35
C SER A 216 30.36 -3.53 -9.77
N VAL A 217 29.22 -4.08 -10.18
CA VAL A 217 28.59 -3.91 -11.51
C VAL A 217 27.57 -2.77 -11.53
N PHE A 218 27.00 -2.43 -10.37
CA PHE A 218 25.94 -1.42 -10.21
C PHE A 218 26.45 -0.14 -9.53
N ARG A 219 27.15 0.73 -10.28
CA ARG A 219 27.47 2.10 -9.83
C ARG A 219 26.27 3.02 -10.05
N THR A 220 25.77 3.60 -8.96
CA THR A 220 24.47 4.29 -8.91
C THR A 220 24.47 5.68 -9.57
N GLU A 221 23.61 5.87 -10.57
CA GLU A 221 23.10 7.20 -10.94
C GLU A 221 21.61 7.27 -10.56
N LYS A 222 21.23 8.23 -9.71
CA LYS A 222 19.82 8.47 -9.37
C LYS A 222 19.06 8.99 -10.59
N SER A 223 17.88 8.45 -10.88
CA SER A 223 16.95 9.06 -11.82
C SER A 223 16.20 10.21 -11.16
N SER A 224 15.89 11.26 -11.93
CA SER A 224 15.19 12.45 -11.44
C SER A 224 13.67 12.30 -11.38
N ASP A 225 13.13 11.24 -11.98
CA ASP A 225 11.69 10.99 -12.21
C ASP A 225 11.15 9.75 -11.49
N GLY A 226 11.99 9.01 -10.75
CA GLY A 226 11.59 7.82 -9.99
C GLY A 226 11.35 6.55 -10.84
N TYR A 227 11.62 6.62 -12.15
CA TYR A 227 11.62 5.47 -13.06
C TYR A 227 13.03 4.92 -13.28
N ALA A 228 13.12 3.67 -13.71
CA ALA A 228 14.39 3.01 -13.99
C ALA A 228 15.04 3.53 -15.29
N LYS A 229 16.33 3.88 -15.27
CA LYS A 229 17.14 4.10 -16.47
C LYS A 229 17.54 2.77 -17.13
N GLU A 230 17.90 2.84 -18.41
CA GLU A 230 18.38 1.69 -19.19
C GLU A 230 19.73 1.18 -18.65
N MET A 231 19.85 -0.13 -18.47
CA MET A 231 21.00 -0.79 -17.84
C MET A 231 22.11 -1.05 -18.87
N THR A 232 23.38 -1.05 -18.46
CA THR A 232 24.49 -1.48 -19.33
C THR A 232 24.38 -2.96 -19.69
N GLU A 233 25.02 -3.43 -20.77
CA GLU A 233 24.98 -4.86 -21.17
C GLU A 233 25.47 -5.80 -20.05
N GLU A 234 26.50 -5.40 -19.30
CA GLU A 234 27.03 -6.15 -18.16
C GLU A 234 26.02 -6.21 -17.00
N GLN A 235 25.34 -5.10 -16.70
CA GLN A 235 24.26 -5.04 -15.72
C GLN A 235 23.06 -5.89 -16.15
N GLN A 236 22.69 -5.85 -17.43
CA GLN A 236 21.60 -6.67 -17.99
C GLN A 236 21.91 -8.16 -17.86
N ALA A 237 23.13 -8.57 -18.21
CA ALA A 237 23.57 -9.97 -18.10
C ALA A 237 23.56 -10.47 -16.64
N ALA A 238 24.10 -9.67 -15.71
CA ALA A 238 24.08 -10.00 -14.28
C ALA A 238 22.66 -10.09 -13.72
N THR A 239 21.77 -9.18 -14.14
CA THR A 239 20.36 -9.18 -13.72
C THR A 239 19.61 -10.38 -14.29
N ALA A 240 19.85 -10.72 -15.56
CA ALA A 240 19.24 -11.89 -16.20
C ALA A 240 19.66 -13.20 -15.52
N ALA A 241 20.94 -13.33 -15.14
CA ALA A 241 21.43 -14.47 -14.38
C ALA A 241 20.76 -14.60 -13.00
N MET A 242 20.61 -13.48 -12.28
CA MET A 242 19.90 -13.46 -11.01
C MET A 242 18.42 -13.83 -11.17
N TYR A 243 17.75 -13.29 -12.20
CA TYR A 243 16.36 -13.65 -12.48
C TYR A 243 16.21 -15.15 -12.77
N ASP A 244 17.13 -15.74 -13.52
CA ASP A 244 17.13 -17.18 -13.79
C ASP A 244 17.30 -17.99 -12.50
N GLU A 245 18.28 -17.65 -11.66
CA GLU A 245 18.54 -18.33 -10.39
C GLU A 245 17.34 -18.24 -9.44
N GLU A 246 16.82 -17.04 -9.20
CA GLU A 246 15.71 -16.82 -8.27
C GLU A 246 14.40 -17.43 -8.77
N ALA A 247 14.10 -17.32 -10.08
CA ALA A 247 12.90 -17.90 -10.66
C ALA A 247 12.90 -19.44 -10.60
N ARG A 248 14.03 -20.09 -10.89
CA ARG A 248 14.15 -21.57 -10.77
C ARG A 248 14.04 -22.06 -9.33
N ALA A 249 14.52 -21.26 -8.38
CA ALA A 249 14.42 -21.58 -6.94
C ALA A 249 13.01 -21.35 -6.37
N ALA A 250 12.23 -20.46 -6.98
CA ALA A 250 10.88 -20.10 -6.55
C ALA A 250 9.83 -21.16 -6.93
N ASP A 251 8.77 -21.21 -6.13
CA ASP A 251 7.55 -21.94 -6.47
C ASP A 251 6.55 -21.02 -7.19
N ILE A 252 6.59 -19.71 -6.89
CA ILE A 252 5.74 -18.70 -7.51
C ILE A 252 6.60 -17.50 -7.92
N VAL A 253 6.38 -16.99 -9.13
CA VAL A 253 7.01 -15.74 -9.60
C VAL A 253 5.94 -14.72 -9.99
N ILE A 254 6.05 -13.49 -9.52
CA ILE A 254 5.15 -12.38 -9.88
C ILE A 254 5.98 -11.29 -10.54
N THR A 255 5.68 -10.96 -11.79
CA THR A 255 6.41 -9.92 -12.54
C THR A 255 5.56 -8.68 -12.74
N THR A 256 6.10 -7.51 -12.40
CA THR A 256 5.38 -6.22 -12.44
C THR A 256 6.15 -5.14 -13.19
N ALA A 257 7.19 -5.50 -13.97
CA ALA A 257 8.06 -4.52 -14.60
C ALA A 257 7.39 -3.92 -15.83
N LEU A 258 7.06 -2.63 -15.75
CA LEU A 258 6.42 -1.90 -16.83
C LEU A 258 7.09 -0.53 -17.00
N ILE A 259 7.43 -0.19 -18.25
CA ILE A 259 7.97 1.11 -18.62
C ILE A 259 6.89 1.86 -19.41
N PRO A 260 6.45 3.04 -18.97
CA PRO A 260 5.44 3.82 -19.68
C PRO A 260 5.83 4.06 -21.15
N GLY A 261 4.89 3.84 -22.06
CA GLY A 261 5.09 4.08 -23.50
C GLY A 261 5.98 3.06 -24.22
N ARG A 262 6.48 2.02 -23.53
CA ARG A 262 7.29 0.95 -24.15
C ARG A 262 6.65 -0.43 -23.91
N PRO A 263 6.97 -1.42 -24.77
CA PRO A 263 6.68 -2.82 -24.46
C PRO A 263 7.30 -3.26 -23.14
N ALA A 264 6.67 -4.20 -22.46
CA ALA A 264 7.21 -4.81 -21.26
C ALA A 264 8.57 -5.48 -21.56
N PRO A 265 9.61 -5.27 -20.74
CA PRO A 265 10.89 -5.94 -20.94
C PRO A 265 10.72 -7.44 -20.70
N ARG A 266 11.33 -8.28 -21.55
CA ARG A 266 11.38 -9.73 -21.33
C ARG A 266 12.42 -10.04 -20.26
N LEU A 267 11.97 -10.52 -19.09
CA LEU A 267 12.80 -10.81 -17.92
C LEU A 267 13.05 -12.30 -17.73
N LEU A 268 12.03 -13.13 -17.97
CA LEU A 268 12.14 -14.58 -17.87
C LEU A 268 12.08 -15.22 -19.26
N THR A 269 13.12 -15.98 -19.59
CA THR A 269 13.22 -16.70 -20.86
C THR A 269 12.41 -18.00 -20.82
N ALA A 270 12.16 -18.60 -21.99
CA ALA A 270 11.50 -19.90 -22.07
C ALA A 270 12.33 -20.99 -21.36
N GLU A 271 13.66 -20.87 -21.38
CA GLU A 271 14.58 -21.77 -20.70
C GLU A 271 14.46 -21.64 -19.17
N THR A 272 14.39 -20.40 -18.67
CA THR A 272 14.17 -20.11 -17.25
C THR A 272 12.87 -20.74 -16.76
N VAL A 273 11.76 -20.54 -17.49
CA VAL A 273 10.45 -21.13 -17.17
C VAL A 273 10.50 -22.66 -17.25
N ALA A 274 11.17 -23.23 -18.26
CA ALA A 274 11.37 -24.67 -18.37
C ALA A 274 12.20 -25.26 -17.21
N GLY A 275 13.06 -24.43 -16.60
CA GLY A 275 13.87 -24.75 -15.44
C GLY A 275 13.16 -24.71 -14.10
N MET A 276 11.97 -24.10 -14.03
CA MET A 276 11.18 -24.04 -12.81
C MET A 276 10.61 -25.42 -12.47
N LYS A 277 10.27 -25.61 -11.18
CA LYS A 277 9.68 -26.87 -10.69
C LYS A 277 8.32 -27.09 -11.34
N ASN A 278 7.97 -28.36 -11.58
CA ASN A 278 6.61 -28.73 -11.98
C ASN A 278 5.61 -28.30 -10.90
N GLY A 279 4.51 -27.68 -11.33
CA GLY A 279 3.47 -27.11 -10.48
C GLY A 279 3.78 -25.70 -9.98
N SER A 280 4.90 -25.09 -10.39
CA SER A 280 5.14 -23.68 -10.13
C SER A 280 4.16 -22.78 -10.90
N VAL A 281 3.94 -21.58 -10.40
CA VAL A 281 3.01 -20.59 -10.99
C VAL A 281 3.75 -19.29 -11.28
N VAL A 282 3.48 -18.69 -12.43
CA VAL A 282 3.99 -17.37 -12.81
C VAL A 282 2.82 -16.46 -13.09
N VAL A 283 2.78 -15.29 -12.45
CA VAL A 283 1.77 -14.26 -12.72
C VAL A 283 2.45 -13.08 -13.39
N ASP A 284 2.16 -12.90 -14.68
CA ASP A 284 2.75 -11.84 -15.49
C ASP A 284 1.80 -10.64 -15.58
N MET A 285 1.95 -9.70 -14.65
CA MET A 285 1.10 -8.51 -14.58
C MET A 285 1.34 -7.53 -15.72
N ALA A 286 2.38 -7.73 -16.55
CA ALA A 286 2.69 -6.91 -17.70
C ALA A 286 2.17 -7.50 -19.02
N ALA A 287 1.30 -8.52 -18.96
CA ALA A 287 0.76 -9.23 -20.13
C ALA A 287 0.11 -8.30 -21.18
N ALA A 288 -0.61 -7.27 -20.74
CA ALA A 288 -1.24 -6.28 -21.62
C ALA A 288 -0.25 -5.50 -22.51
N ASN A 289 1.03 -5.47 -22.11
CA ASN A 289 2.10 -4.75 -22.80
C ASN A 289 3.16 -5.70 -23.39
N GLY A 290 2.82 -6.97 -23.60
CA GLY A 290 3.70 -7.99 -24.21
C GLY A 290 4.28 -9.01 -23.22
N GLY A 291 4.11 -8.78 -21.92
CA GLY A 291 4.52 -9.67 -20.83
C GLY A 291 6.01 -9.65 -20.52
N ASN A 292 6.35 -9.80 -19.24
CA ASN A 292 7.75 -10.01 -18.82
C ASN A 292 8.24 -11.44 -19.05
N VAL A 293 7.34 -12.40 -19.29
CA VAL A 293 7.66 -13.83 -19.26
C VAL A 293 7.45 -14.45 -20.64
N ALA A 294 8.38 -15.28 -21.10
CA ALA A 294 8.22 -16.02 -22.34
C ALA A 294 7.07 -17.03 -22.24
N GLY A 295 6.17 -17.04 -23.21
CA GLY A 295 4.96 -17.89 -23.20
C GLY A 295 3.74 -17.25 -22.54
N THR A 296 3.85 -16.02 -22.02
CA THR A 296 2.67 -15.22 -21.63
C THR A 296 1.78 -14.96 -22.82
N VAL A 297 0.49 -15.23 -22.66
CA VAL A 297 -0.57 -14.87 -23.60
C VAL A 297 -1.59 -14.04 -22.84
N ALA A 298 -1.88 -12.83 -23.33
CA ALA A 298 -2.82 -11.92 -22.69
C ALA A 298 -4.20 -12.58 -22.50
N ASP A 299 -4.77 -12.37 -21.32
CA ASP A 299 -6.08 -12.87 -20.87
C ASP A 299 -6.20 -14.40 -20.80
N GLN A 300 -5.06 -15.12 -20.83
CA GLN A 300 -5.04 -16.56 -20.82
C GLN A 300 -4.20 -17.13 -19.68
N LYS A 301 -4.60 -18.33 -19.28
CA LYS A 301 -3.80 -19.26 -18.48
C LYS A 301 -3.14 -20.25 -19.44
N VAL A 302 -1.82 -20.32 -19.40
CA VAL A 302 -1.01 -21.24 -20.21
C VAL A 302 -0.32 -22.23 -19.29
N VAL A 303 -0.38 -23.53 -19.62
CA VAL A 303 0.40 -24.56 -18.93
C VAL A 303 1.51 -25.02 -19.87
N THR A 304 2.75 -24.89 -19.43
CA THR A 304 3.92 -25.28 -20.23
C THR A 304 4.11 -26.81 -20.26
N GLY A 305 4.94 -27.30 -21.17
CA GLY A 305 5.26 -28.73 -21.26
C GLY A 305 5.91 -29.33 -20.00
N ASN A 306 6.59 -28.52 -19.18
CA ASN A 306 7.16 -28.93 -17.88
C ASN A 306 6.19 -28.76 -16.69
N GLY A 307 4.94 -28.34 -16.93
CA GLY A 307 3.90 -28.23 -15.91
C GLY A 307 3.95 -26.92 -15.09
N VAL A 308 4.53 -25.84 -15.62
CA VAL A 308 4.45 -24.51 -15.02
C VAL A 308 3.21 -23.80 -15.55
N THR A 309 2.46 -23.16 -14.67
CA THR A 309 1.28 -22.37 -15.05
C THR A 309 1.66 -20.90 -15.16
N ILE A 310 1.41 -20.28 -16.32
CA ILE A 310 1.60 -18.85 -16.57
C ILE A 310 0.23 -18.18 -16.67
N LEU A 311 -0.01 -17.18 -15.83
CA LEU A 311 -1.22 -16.36 -15.80
C LEU A 311 -0.93 -15.00 -16.42
N GLY A 312 -1.55 -14.73 -17.58
CA GLY A 312 -1.42 -13.47 -18.32
C GLY A 312 -2.66 -12.58 -18.25
N TYR A 313 -3.40 -12.61 -17.15
CA TYR A 313 -4.66 -11.85 -17.00
C TYR A 313 -4.40 -10.34 -17.00
N THR A 314 -5.14 -9.60 -17.83
CA THR A 314 -5.02 -8.13 -17.93
C THR A 314 -6.04 -7.37 -17.06
N ASP A 315 -6.96 -8.10 -16.43
CA ASP A 315 -8.10 -7.60 -15.67
C ASP A 315 -7.97 -7.80 -14.15
N LEU A 316 -6.76 -7.99 -13.62
CA LEU A 316 -6.54 -8.35 -12.21
C LEU A 316 -7.25 -7.42 -11.20
N ALA A 317 -7.29 -6.10 -11.45
CA ALA A 317 -8.03 -5.17 -10.61
C ALA A 317 -9.56 -5.38 -10.71
N GLY A 318 -10.07 -5.73 -11.90
CA GLY A 318 -11.48 -6.06 -12.14
C GLY A 318 -11.95 -7.30 -11.38
N ARG A 319 -11.06 -8.24 -11.09
CA ARG A 319 -11.41 -9.47 -10.35
C ARG A 319 -11.69 -9.23 -8.86
N LEU A 320 -11.43 -8.03 -8.35
CA LEU A 320 -11.86 -7.56 -7.01
C LEU A 320 -12.76 -6.32 -7.15
N ALA A 321 -13.83 -6.49 -7.94
CA ALA A 321 -14.63 -5.40 -8.46
C ALA A 321 -15.17 -4.43 -7.41
N ALA A 322 -15.74 -4.94 -6.31
CA ALA A 322 -16.27 -4.11 -5.24
C ALA A 322 -15.20 -3.20 -4.60
N GLN A 323 -14.05 -3.78 -4.25
CA GLN A 323 -12.94 -3.04 -3.63
C GLN A 323 -12.32 -2.04 -4.61
N THR A 324 -12.12 -2.45 -5.88
CA THR A 324 -11.55 -1.58 -6.92
C THR A 324 -12.48 -0.42 -7.26
N SER A 325 -13.78 -0.68 -7.40
CA SER A 325 -14.79 0.37 -7.68
C SER A 325 -14.89 1.37 -6.53
N GLN A 326 -14.81 0.89 -5.27
CA GLN A 326 -14.75 1.78 -4.10
C GLN A 326 -13.51 2.68 -4.11
N LEU A 327 -12.32 2.13 -4.42
CA LEU A 327 -11.09 2.92 -4.47
C LEU A 327 -11.11 3.91 -5.64
N TYR A 328 -11.52 3.47 -6.83
CA TYR A 328 -11.65 4.32 -8.01
C TYR A 328 -12.63 5.46 -7.77
N GLY A 329 -13.83 5.16 -7.26
CA GLY A 329 -14.81 6.19 -6.89
C GLY A 329 -14.30 7.14 -5.81
N THR A 330 -13.45 6.67 -4.89
CA THR A 330 -12.79 7.56 -3.92
C THR A 330 -11.78 8.50 -4.60
N ASN A 331 -11.04 8.02 -5.60
CA ASN A 331 -10.16 8.89 -6.40
C ASN A 331 -10.97 9.94 -7.16
N ILE A 332 -12.12 9.57 -7.74
CA ILE A 332 -13.05 10.51 -8.39
C ILE A 332 -13.57 11.56 -7.40
N VAL A 333 -14.01 11.15 -6.20
CA VAL A 333 -14.44 12.09 -5.15
C VAL A 333 -13.32 13.07 -4.80
N ASN A 334 -12.07 12.60 -4.70
CA ASN A 334 -10.93 13.47 -4.39
C ASN A 334 -10.59 14.41 -5.55
N LEU A 335 -10.78 13.98 -6.80
CA LEU A 335 -10.69 14.88 -7.95
C LEU A 335 -11.80 15.94 -7.89
N LEU A 336 -13.06 15.55 -7.71
CA LEU A 336 -14.18 16.50 -7.70
C LEU A 336 -14.12 17.48 -6.51
N LYS A 337 -13.53 17.08 -5.37
CA LYS A 337 -13.16 18.02 -4.30
C LYS A 337 -12.18 19.11 -4.75
N LEU A 338 -11.22 18.77 -5.60
CA LEU A 338 -10.27 19.72 -6.17
C LEU A 338 -10.95 20.65 -7.18
N LEU A 339 -11.89 20.13 -7.97
CA LEU A 339 -12.59 20.88 -9.02
C LEU A 339 -13.77 21.73 -8.48
N THR A 340 -14.21 21.48 -7.26
CA THR A 340 -15.36 22.15 -6.61
C THR A 340 -14.99 22.60 -5.20
N PRO A 341 -14.11 23.60 -5.06
CA PRO A 341 -13.65 24.08 -3.76
C PRO A 341 -14.80 24.64 -2.89
N GLU A 342 -15.80 25.25 -3.52
CA GLU A 342 -16.96 25.87 -2.84
C GLU A 342 -18.08 24.89 -2.47
N LYS A 343 -17.99 23.61 -2.90
CA LYS A 343 -19.01 22.57 -2.65
C LYS A 343 -20.43 22.97 -3.09
N ASP A 344 -20.52 23.71 -4.18
CA ASP A 344 -21.76 24.25 -4.74
C ASP A 344 -22.30 23.41 -5.92
N GLY A 345 -21.70 22.25 -6.19
CA GLY A 345 -22.06 21.39 -7.31
C GLY A 345 -21.69 21.94 -8.68
N ASN A 346 -20.82 22.94 -8.75
CA ASN A 346 -20.33 23.50 -10.01
C ASN A 346 -18.86 23.10 -10.21
N LEU A 347 -18.59 22.43 -11.33
CA LEU A 347 -17.24 22.05 -11.72
C LEU A 347 -16.50 23.28 -12.27
N THR A 348 -15.34 23.58 -11.70
CA THR A 348 -14.47 24.67 -12.17
C THR A 348 -13.09 24.12 -12.53
N LEU A 349 -12.52 24.62 -13.64
CA LEU A 349 -11.18 24.24 -14.10
C LEU A 349 -10.23 25.44 -13.99
N ASP A 350 -9.32 25.36 -13.04
CA ASP A 350 -8.20 26.28 -12.84
C ASP A 350 -6.95 25.75 -13.55
N PHE A 351 -6.54 26.40 -14.65
CA PHE A 351 -5.37 26.02 -15.43
C PHE A 351 -4.03 26.50 -14.83
N ASP A 352 -4.08 27.31 -13.78
CA ASP A 352 -2.91 27.61 -12.97
C ASP A 352 -2.57 26.42 -12.05
N ASP A 353 -3.57 25.59 -11.71
CA ASP A 353 -3.35 24.34 -11.00
C ASP A 353 -2.74 23.26 -11.90
N VAL A 354 -1.52 22.80 -11.57
CA VAL A 354 -0.79 21.83 -12.39
C VAL A 354 -1.45 20.45 -12.46
N VAL A 355 -2.30 20.08 -11.50
CA VAL A 355 -3.03 18.80 -11.52
C VAL A 355 -4.19 18.91 -12.49
N GLN A 356 -5.01 19.96 -12.35
CA GLN A 356 -6.17 20.17 -13.22
C GLN A 356 -5.73 20.35 -14.68
N ARG A 357 -4.67 21.13 -14.92
CA ARG A 357 -4.08 21.26 -16.25
C ARG A 357 -3.49 19.95 -16.77
N GLY A 358 -2.87 19.15 -15.90
CA GLY A 358 -2.24 17.88 -16.28
C GLY A 358 -3.22 16.81 -16.74
N ILE A 359 -4.39 16.74 -16.08
CA ILE A 359 -5.43 15.75 -16.40
C ILE A 359 -6.38 16.20 -17.52
N THR A 360 -6.52 17.51 -17.76
CA THR A 360 -7.40 18.01 -18.82
C THR A 360 -6.75 17.77 -20.17
N VAL A 361 -7.29 16.84 -20.97
CA VAL A 361 -6.74 16.46 -22.28
C VAL A 361 -7.46 17.14 -23.44
N VAL A 362 -8.74 17.48 -23.25
CA VAL A 362 -9.56 18.31 -24.13
C VAL A 362 -10.33 19.28 -23.26
N LYS A 363 -10.43 20.56 -23.65
CA LYS A 363 -11.26 21.57 -22.99
C LYS A 363 -12.16 22.22 -24.02
N GLU A 364 -13.48 22.07 -23.87
CA GLU A 364 -14.48 22.70 -24.75
C GLU A 364 -14.18 22.46 -26.25
N GLY A 365 -13.79 21.23 -26.60
CA GLY A 365 -13.41 20.88 -27.97
C GLY A 365 -11.99 21.27 -28.42
N GLN A 366 -11.20 21.94 -27.57
CA GLN A 366 -9.81 22.30 -27.87
C GLN A 366 -8.81 21.31 -27.23
N PRO A 367 -7.76 20.88 -27.95
CA PRO A 367 -6.76 19.98 -27.41
C PRO A 367 -5.86 20.70 -26.39
N THR A 368 -5.63 20.06 -25.24
CA THR A 368 -4.72 20.57 -24.19
C THR A 368 -3.59 19.59 -23.87
N TRP A 369 -3.60 18.41 -24.48
CA TRP A 369 -2.54 17.40 -24.39
C TRP A 369 -1.45 17.60 -25.46
N PRO A 370 -0.15 17.35 -25.15
CA PRO A 370 0.40 17.02 -23.84
C PRO A 370 0.56 18.26 -22.94
N PRO A 371 0.37 18.11 -21.62
CA PRO A 371 0.59 19.22 -20.70
C PRO A 371 2.07 19.60 -20.68
N PRO A 372 2.39 20.88 -20.37
CA PRO A 372 3.76 21.27 -20.12
C PRO A 372 4.39 20.35 -19.07
N ALA A 373 5.65 19.99 -19.28
CA ALA A 373 6.39 19.20 -18.30
C ALA A 373 6.20 19.83 -16.93
N VAL A 374 5.56 19.09 -16.03
CA VAL A 374 5.50 19.51 -14.64
C VAL A 374 6.95 19.46 -14.21
N GLN A 375 7.57 20.63 -14.08
CA GLN A 375 8.69 20.73 -13.19
C GLN A 375 8.08 20.30 -11.86
N VAL A 376 8.27 19.03 -11.52
CA VAL A 376 8.97 18.76 -10.28
C VAL A 376 10.13 19.73 -10.37
N SER A 377 9.93 20.92 -9.81
CA SER A 377 10.81 21.26 -8.74
C SER A 377 10.94 19.94 -7.94
N ALA A 378 11.93 19.12 -8.33
CA ALA A 378 13.07 18.99 -7.46
C ALA A 378 13.18 20.39 -6.92
N SER A 379 12.55 20.60 -5.75
CA SER A 379 12.82 21.74 -4.92
C SER A 379 14.27 22.03 -5.24
N PRO A 380 14.63 23.26 -5.68
CA PRO A 380 16.03 23.56 -5.90
C PRO A 380 16.78 22.85 -4.78
N ALA A 381 17.98 22.34 -5.03
CA ALA A 381 18.85 22.21 -3.88
C ALA A 381 19.10 23.64 -3.32
N ALA A 382 18.06 24.41 -2.93
CA ALA A 382 17.81 24.71 -1.55
C ALA A 382 18.59 23.70 -0.72
N ALA A 383 19.84 24.07 -0.46
CA ALA A 383 20.32 24.11 0.89
C ALA A 383 19.10 24.21 1.80
N THR A 384 18.73 23.07 2.34
CA THR A 384 17.51 22.84 3.10
C THR A 384 17.34 24.01 4.07
N PRO A 385 16.32 24.85 3.94
CA PRO A 385 15.80 25.52 5.12
C PRO A 385 15.16 24.38 5.91
N THR A 386 15.89 23.87 6.89
CA THR A 386 15.41 22.91 7.89
C THR A 386 14.19 23.50 8.59
N VAL A 387 13.00 23.24 8.08
CA VAL A 387 11.81 23.10 8.93
C VAL A 387 11.53 21.62 8.98
N ALA A 388 12.09 21.04 10.03
CA ALA A 388 11.96 19.68 10.46
C ALA A 388 10.49 19.22 10.49
N ALA A 389 10.27 17.90 10.47
CA ALA A 389 9.18 17.30 11.25
C ALA A 389 9.17 17.91 12.68
N PRO A 390 8.33 17.53 13.63
CA PRO A 390 8.92 17.29 14.93
C PRO A 390 9.91 16.13 14.73
N VAL A 391 11.07 16.42 14.11
CA VAL A 391 12.36 15.96 14.59
C VAL A 391 12.19 16.24 16.06
N LYS A 392 11.95 15.19 16.85
CA LYS A 392 12.43 15.19 18.22
C LYS A 392 13.84 15.70 18.02
N GLU A 393 14.08 17.00 18.28
CA GLU A 393 15.35 17.66 18.05
C GLU A 393 16.36 16.59 18.43
N GLU A 394 17.14 16.11 17.48
CA GLU A 394 18.27 15.29 17.87
C GLU A 394 19.14 16.32 18.56
N LYS A 395 18.85 16.50 19.85
CA LYS A 395 19.36 17.57 20.69
C LYS A 395 20.84 17.53 20.40
N ALA A 396 21.37 18.62 19.84
CA ALA A 396 22.80 18.76 19.60
C ALA A 396 23.47 18.13 20.83
N PRO A 397 24.25 17.04 20.66
CA PRO A 397 24.63 16.20 21.78
C PRO A 397 25.21 17.14 22.80
N LEU A 398 24.54 17.20 23.97
CA LEU A 398 24.77 18.22 24.98
C LEU A 398 26.27 18.51 25.05
N SER A 399 26.66 19.79 24.97
CA SER A 399 28.07 20.15 25.09
C SER A 399 28.65 19.48 26.33
N ALA A 400 29.93 19.12 26.33
CA ALA A 400 30.52 18.40 27.47
C ALA A 400 30.22 19.13 28.81
N GLY A 401 30.21 20.47 28.80
CA GLY A 401 29.78 21.29 29.93
C GLY A 401 28.30 21.16 30.29
N ALA A 402 27.38 21.11 29.31
CA ALA A 402 25.96 20.91 29.57
C ALA A 402 25.64 19.49 30.08
N LYS A 403 26.36 18.45 29.62
CA LYS A 403 26.25 17.08 30.18
C LYS A 403 26.69 17.05 31.64
N VAL A 404 27.84 17.65 31.94
CA VAL A 404 28.34 17.77 33.32
C VAL A 404 27.38 18.56 34.19
N GLY A 405 26.83 19.67 33.69
CA GLY A 405 25.82 20.47 34.40
C GLY A 405 24.55 19.70 34.73
N LEU A 406 24.02 18.91 33.79
CA LEU A 406 22.85 18.05 34.02
C LEU A 406 23.12 16.95 35.05
N VAL A 407 24.30 16.33 35.01
CA VAL A 407 24.70 15.31 35.99
C VAL A 407 24.84 15.91 37.38
N LEU A 408 25.52 17.06 37.51
CA LEU A 408 25.65 17.76 38.79
C LEU A 408 24.29 18.23 39.32
N GLY A 409 23.42 18.76 38.46
CA GLY A 409 22.05 19.12 38.82
C GLY A 409 21.24 17.93 39.33
N GLY A 410 21.36 16.77 38.69
CA GLY A 410 20.75 15.52 39.15
C GLY A 410 21.27 15.06 40.52
N ILE A 411 22.57 15.18 40.76
CA ILE A 411 23.19 14.85 42.07
C ILE A 411 22.69 15.78 43.17
N VAL A 412 22.63 17.09 42.90
CA VAL A 412 22.12 18.09 43.86
C VAL A 412 20.64 17.84 44.17
N LEU A 413 19.83 17.57 43.14
CA LEU A 413 18.41 17.25 43.33
C LEU A 413 18.22 15.97 44.14
N PHE A 414 18.99 14.92 43.82
CA PHE A 414 18.98 13.67 44.57
C PHE A 414 19.32 13.90 46.05
N TRP A 415 20.35 14.70 46.32
CA TRP A 415 20.75 15.04 47.68
C TRP A 415 19.67 15.86 48.41
N LEU A 416 19.09 16.87 47.75
CA LEU A 416 18.04 17.72 48.32
C LEU A 416 16.78 16.91 48.69
N VAL A 417 16.35 16.02 47.81
CA VAL A 417 15.19 15.14 48.07
C VAL A 417 15.48 14.22 49.26
N ASN A 418 16.67 13.61 49.34
CA ASN A 418 17.01 12.75 50.48
C ASN A 418 17.18 13.52 51.80
N ALA A 419 17.62 14.78 51.74
CA ALA A 419 17.83 15.61 52.92
C ALA A 419 16.54 16.22 53.48
N THR A 420 15.51 16.41 52.65
CA THR A 420 14.28 17.14 53.01
C THR A 420 13.03 16.27 53.08
N ALA A 421 13.02 15.09 52.45
CA ALA A 421 11.84 14.24 52.43
C ALA A 421 11.63 13.50 53.77
N PRO A 422 10.37 13.35 54.24
CA PRO A 422 10.06 12.60 55.45
C PRO A 422 10.28 11.09 55.27
N ASP A 423 10.64 10.39 56.34
CA ASP A 423 10.77 8.93 56.33
C ASP A 423 9.44 8.24 55.98
N PRO A 424 9.43 7.16 55.18
CA PRO A 424 10.57 6.41 54.62
C PRO A 424 10.95 6.81 53.17
N ILE A 425 10.51 7.98 52.70
CA ILE A 425 10.64 8.41 51.29
C ILE A 425 12.10 8.40 50.79
N PRO A 426 13.12 8.86 51.55
CA PRO A 426 14.52 8.80 51.11
C PRO A 426 14.96 7.39 50.71
N ARG A 427 14.53 6.37 51.46
CA ARG A 427 14.87 4.96 51.20
C ARG A 427 14.23 4.44 49.91
N HIS A 428 12.95 4.73 49.70
CA HIS A 428 12.25 4.34 48.48
C HIS A 428 12.79 5.07 47.26
N PHE A 429 13.08 6.36 47.39
CA PHE A 429 13.64 7.16 46.30
C PHE A 429 15.04 6.69 45.89
N THR A 430 15.91 6.40 46.86
CA THR A 430 17.23 5.82 46.58
C THR A 430 17.13 4.47 45.88
N THR A 431 16.21 3.61 46.33
CA THR A 431 15.97 2.30 45.70
C THR A 431 15.48 2.45 44.26
N LEU A 432 14.58 3.39 44.00
CA LEU A 432 14.07 3.70 42.66
C LEU A 432 15.20 4.15 41.72
N MET A 433 16.06 5.07 42.16
CA MET A 433 17.17 5.58 41.34
C MET A 433 18.14 4.47 40.95
N LEU A 434 18.54 3.62 41.90
CA LEU A 434 19.43 2.49 41.62
C LEU A 434 18.75 1.48 40.67
N SER A 435 17.46 1.23 40.84
CA SER A 435 16.69 0.32 39.98
C SER A 435 16.61 0.81 38.53
N ILE A 436 16.50 2.13 38.30
CA ILE A 436 16.53 2.72 36.95
C ILE A 436 17.88 2.48 36.28
N VAL A 437 18.99 2.71 37.01
CA VAL A 437 20.35 2.47 36.48
C VAL A 437 20.52 1.00 36.08
N ILE A 438 20.11 0.07 36.96
CA ILE A 438 20.17 -1.37 36.68
C ILE A 438 19.32 -1.70 35.45
N GLY A 439 18.08 -1.19 35.37
CA GLY A 439 17.17 -1.43 34.26
C GLY A 439 17.74 -0.98 32.91
N TYR A 440 18.37 0.20 32.85
CA TYR A 440 19.03 0.70 31.64
C TYR A 440 20.11 -0.25 31.12
N TYR A 441 21.01 -0.71 32.00
CA TYR A 441 22.09 -1.61 31.60
C TYR A 441 21.64 -3.02 31.25
N VAL A 442 20.57 -3.52 31.88
CA VAL A 442 20.04 -4.85 31.61
C VAL A 442 19.29 -4.89 30.29
N ILE A 443 18.37 -3.93 30.06
CA ILE A 443 17.55 -3.89 28.85
C ILE A 443 18.39 -3.52 27.63
N GLY A 444 19.34 -2.60 27.76
CA GLY A 444 20.19 -2.15 26.66
C GLY A 444 21.13 -3.24 26.09
N LYS A 445 21.21 -4.41 26.73
CA LYS A 445 22.05 -5.54 26.29
C LYS A 445 21.25 -6.73 25.75
N VAL A 446 19.93 -6.61 25.62
CA VAL A 446 19.09 -7.68 25.06
C VAL A 446 19.28 -7.74 23.54
N ALA A 447 19.43 -8.95 22.99
CA ALA A 447 19.55 -9.15 21.55
C ALA A 447 18.27 -8.71 20.82
N HIS A 448 18.40 -8.08 19.64
CA HIS A 448 17.26 -7.60 18.85
C HIS A 448 16.20 -8.67 18.57
N ALA A 449 16.62 -9.91 18.31
CA ALA A 449 15.73 -11.05 18.08
C ALA A 449 14.81 -11.39 19.29
N LEU A 450 15.16 -10.91 20.49
CA LEU A 450 14.43 -11.15 21.74
C LEU A 450 13.60 -9.96 22.20
N HIS A 451 13.48 -8.88 21.41
CA HIS A 451 12.68 -7.71 21.80
C HIS A 451 11.19 -8.04 22.00
N THR A 452 10.61 -8.88 21.14
CA THR A 452 9.20 -9.31 21.30
C THR A 452 8.99 -10.18 22.55
N PRO A 453 9.82 -11.22 22.82
CA PRO A 453 9.82 -11.90 24.11
C PRO A 453 10.03 -10.96 25.32
N LEU A 454 10.93 -9.99 25.21
CA LEU A 454 11.19 -9.01 26.27
C LEU A 454 9.95 -8.18 26.59
N MET A 455 9.22 -7.71 25.58
CA MET A 455 7.94 -7.01 25.76
C MET A 455 6.89 -7.90 26.45
N SER A 456 6.85 -9.19 26.11
CA SER A 456 5.95 -10.13 26.78
C SER A 456 6.32 -10.33 28.26
N VAL A 457 7.62 -10.40 28.58
CA VAL A 457 8.11 -10.53 29.97
C VAL A 457 7.81 -9.28 30.79
N THR A 458 8.07 -8.08 30.23
CA THR A 458 7.81 -6.83 30.96
C THR A 458 6.32 -6.65 31.23
N ASN A 459 5.45 -7.10 30.32
CA ASN A 459 4.01 -7.14 30.56
C ASN A 459 3.61 -8.17 31.64
N ALA A 460 4.31 -9.29 31.76
CA ALA A 460 4.08 -10.25 32.85
C ALA A 460 4.51 -9.66 34.21
N ILE A 461 5.67 -9.00 34.25
CA ILE A 461 6.24 -8.37 35.45
C ILE A 461 5.42 -7.16 35.91
N SER A 462 4.82 -6.40 34.99
CA SER A 462 3.94 -5.26 35.34
C SER A 462 2.74 -5.69 36.19
N GLY A 463 2.38 -6.99 36.15
CA GLY A 463 1.43 -7.62 37.06
C GLY A 463 1.80 -7.55 38.55
N VAL A 464 3.00 -7.06 38.92
CA VAL A 464 3.40 -6.78 40.31
C VAL A 464 2.44 -5.85 41.05
N VAL A 465 1.59 -5.10 40.34
CA VAL A 465 0.45 -4.36 40.92
C VAL A 465 -0.45 -5.24 41.81
N VAL A 466 -0.43 -6.57 41.62
CA VAL A 466 -1.09 -7.54 42.50
C VAL A 466 -0.66 -7.37 43.97
N VAL A 467 0.59 -6.98 44.24
CA VAL A 467 1.09 -6.79 45.62
C VAL A 467 0.31 -5.67 46.32
N GLY A 468 0.07 -4.56 45.62
CA GLY A 468 -0.72 -3.45 46.14
C GLY A 468 -2.19 -3.85 46.37
N ALA A 469 -2.76 -4.63 45.45
CA ALA A 469 -4.11 -5.14 45.59
C ALA A 469 -4.25 -6.08 46.80
N LEU A 470 -3.32 -7.02 46.98
CA LEU A 470 -3.32 -7.99 48.08
C LEU A 470 -3.25 -7.32 49.46
N ILE A 471 -2.50 -6.24 49.61
CA ILE A 471 -2.45 -5.46 50.86
C ILE A 471 -3.83 -4.88 51.21
N GLN A 472 -4.66 -4.56 50.21
CA GLN A 472 -5.97 -3.94 50.38
C GLN A 472 -7.14 -4.94 50.43
N VAL A 473 -6.90 -6.24 50.23
CA VAL A 473 -7.95 -7.27 50.27
C VAL A 473 -8.55 -7.42 51.67
N ALA A 474 -7.76 -7.18 52.70
CA ALA A 474 -8.19 -7.28 54.10
C ALA A 474 -8.85 -5.97 54.64
N SER A 475 -9.23 -5.04 53.76
CA SER A 475 -9.87 -3.79 54.19
C SER A 475 -11.30 -4.01 54.72
N ASP A 476 -11.64 -3.32 55.82
CA ASP A 476 -12.99 -3.31 56.40
C ASP A 476 -14.01 -2.57 55.51
N ASN A 477 -13.54 -1.80 54.52
CA ASN A 477 -14.41 -1.10 53.57
C ASN A 477 -14.77 -2.02 52.40
N THR A 478 -16.07 -2.32 52.26
CA THR A 478 -16.61 -3.19 51.21
C THR A 478 -16.23 -2.74 49.80
N THR A 479 -16.20 -1.43 49.52
CA THR A 479 -15.83 -0.89 48.21
C THR A 479 -14.36 -1.14 47.91
N ILE A 480 -13.47 -0.89 48.89
CA ILE A 480 -12.03 -1.16 48.73
C ILE A 480 -11.80 -2.65 48.51
N ARG A 481 -12.49 -3.51 49.27
CA ARG A 481 -12.39 -4.96 49.14
C ARG A 481 -12.84 -5.47 47.76
N ILE A 482 -13.91 -4.92 47.20
CA ILE A 482 -14.36 -5.30 45.84
C ILE A 482 -13.31 -4.87 44.81
N LEU A 483 -12.85 -3.62 44.87
CA LEU A 483 -11.87 -3.08 43.93
C LEU A 483 -10.54 -3.85 44.01
N SER A 484 -10.06 -4.17 45.21
CA SER A 484 -8.83 -4.94 45.40
C SER A 484 -8.98 -6.38 44.91
N THR A 485 -10.15 -6.99 45.08
CA THR A 485 -10.42 -8.34 44.53
C THR A 485 -10.40 -8.34 42.99
N VAL A 486 -11.04 -7.35 42.35
CA VAL A 486 -11.01 -7.21 40.88
C VAL A 486 -9.59 -6.92 40.40
N ALA A 487 -8.87 -6.01 41.04
CA ALA A 487 -7.47 -5.71 40.70
C ALA A 487 -6.58 -6.95 40.84
N THR A 488 -6.77 -7.76 41.88
CA THR A 488 -6.05 -9.03 42.07
C THR A 488 -6.30 -10.01 40.92
N LEU A 489 -7.57 -10.14 40.48
CA LEU A 489 -7.93 -11.01 39.36
C LEU A 489 -7.27 -10.55 38.05
N LEU A 490 -7.40 -9.27 37.70
CA LEU A 490 -6.83 -8.72 36.47
C LEU A 490 -5.29 -8.80 36.45
N ALA A 491 -4.66 -8.47 37.58
CA ALA A 491 -3.20 -8.59 37.71
C ALA A 491 -2.74 -10.05 37.56
N SER A 492 -3.48 -11.00 38.11
CA SER A 492 -3.20 -12.44 37.96
C SER A 492 -3.29 -12.87 36.49
N ILE A 493 -4.31 -12.42 35.76
CA ILE A 493 -4.44 -12.69 34.32
C ILE A 493 -3.21 -12.17 33.55
N ASN A 494 -2.76 -10.95 33.85
CA ASN A 494 -1.56 -10.38 33.22
C ASN A 494 -0.29 -11.20 33.53
N ILE A 495 -0.11 -11.63 34.79
CA ILE A 495 1.03 -12.46 35.20
C ILE A 495 1.03 -13.79 34.44
N PHE A 496 -0.05 -14.57 34.56
CA PHE A 496 -0.12 -15.91 33.97
C PHE A 496 -0.10 -15.86 32.44
N GLY A 497 -0.86 -14.95 31.83
CA GLY A 497 -0.89 -14.77 30.39
C GLY A 497 0.47 -14.34 29.84
N GLY A 498 1.08 -13.32 30.46
CA GLY A 498 2.37 -12.79 30.04
C GLY A 498 3.50 -13.84 30.13
N PHE A 499 3.57 -14.60 31.22
CA PHE A 499 4.58 -15.67 31.36
C PHE A 499 4.32 -16.86 30.42
N ALA A 500 3.06 -17.24 30.20
CA ALA A 500 2.71 -18.32 29.28
C ALA A 500 3.08 -17.98 27.82
N VAL A 501 2.77 -16.75 27.38
CA VAL A 501 3.13 -16.26 26.04
C VAL A 501 4.64 -16.14 25.90
N THR A 502 5.32 -15.57 26.90
CA THR A 502 6.78 -15.50 26.92
C THR A 502 7.40 -16.88 26.75
N ARG A 503 6.96 -17.88 27.54
CA ARG A 503 7.48 -19.23 27.50
C ARG A 503 7.29 -19.87 26.12
N ARG A 504 6.12 -19.66 25.50
CA ARG A 504 5.84 -20.13 24.14
C ARG A 504 6.76 -19.45 23.12
N MET A 505 6.96 -18.14 23.23
CA MET A 505 7.84 -17.38 22.34
C MET A 505 9.29 -17.83 22.43
N LEU A 506 9.82 -17.95 23.65
CA LEU A 506 11.19 -18.44 23.87
C LEU A 506 11.35 -19.90 23.43
N GLY A 507 10.32 -20.72 23.58
CA GLY A 507 10.31 -22.11 23.09
C GLY A 507 10.54 -22.23 21.59
N MET A 508 10.07 -21.26 20.79
CA MET A 508 10.29 -21.24 19.33
C MET A 508 11.76 -20.97 18.95
N PHE A 509 12.59 -20.47 19.87
CA PHE A 509 14.02 -20.22 19.64
C PHE A 509 14.93 -21.39 20.03
N ASN A 510 14.39 -22.42 20.71
CA ASN A 510 15.16 -23.61 21.03
C ASN A 510 15.26 -24.53 19.80
N LYS A 511 16.49 -24.73 19.30
CA LYS A 511 16.77 -25.77 18.29
C LYS A 511 16.53 -27.15 18.92
N GLY A 512 15.33 -27.70 18.75
CA GLY A 512 15.01 -29.09 19.14
C GLY A 512 13.72 -29.31 19.94
N ALA A 513 12.76 -28.39 19.93
CA ALA A 513 11.40 -28.63 20.44
C ALA A 513 10.40 -28.82 19.29
#